data_AF-A0A1M6HFM3-F1
#
_entry.id   AF-A0A1M6HFM3-F1
#
_cell.length_a   1.000
_cell.length_b   1.000
_cell.length_c   1.000
_cell.angle_alpha   90.00
_cell.angle_beta   90.00
_cell.angle_gamma   90.00
#
_symmetry.space_group_name_H-M   'P 1'
#
loop_
_entity.id
_entity.type
_entity.pdbx_description
1 polymer ?
#
loop_
_entity_poly.entity_id
_entity_poly.type
_entity_poly.pdbx_seq_one_letter_code
_entity_poly.pdbx_strand_id
1 'polypeptide(L)'
;MKCKTVFSILIFFAFVGSKGQSLPNITYQDYGFKKQVSQVEQIFYSIDGDSIEKVEKVIHRFNSDGNISSYENQSFLDESWAKSKAVYKNNRLHQEIWEHSNPYLNRKYSYRYDKQGKITEEKIRFKDGSKSHIKFHYKKNLLNEIEADIDGTQSITERHYSQKGNLYKEMHRQKVPGEADIITNYFYLEDREIISYVEPQSYFYATVYLKDAMGNEFSEIKFKLIENSKTQSKLMKGIQRFEKEAPTDSLPFGLKQYIEQTFQAYDKNKDELIPFNMKLFLRDEHNNIITEAEVDVKTKTIVGIGFFKIEYVDGSTTGTTNFLHKKIHIFEALLQQFLP
;
A
#
# COMPACT_ATOMS: atom_id res chain seq x y z
N MET A 1 29.16 -2.58 9.24
CA MET A 1 28.48 -3.77 8.68
C MET A 1 27.62 -3.29 7.52
N LYS A 2 27.87 -3.78 6.31
CA LYS A 2 27.35 -3.16 5.07
C LYS A 2 25.83 -3.37 4.96
N CYS A 3 25.07 -2.30 5.18
CA CYS A 3 23.63 -2.27 4.96
C CYS A 3 23.40 -2.48 3.46
N LYS A 4 22.83 -3.62 3.08
CA LYS A 4 22.39 -3.88 1.71
C LYS A 4 21.09 -3.13 1.53
N THR A 5 21.14 -2.01 0.82
CA THR A 5 19.99 -1.25 0.36
C THR A 5 19.15 -2.16 -0.54
N VAL A 6 18.04 -2.68 0.01
CA VAL A 6 16.99 -3.29 -0.79
C VAL A 6 16.16 -2.15 -1.34
N PHE A 7 16.39 -1.84 -2.62
CA PHE A 7 15.63 -0.87 -3.38
C PHE A 7 14.25 -1.47 -3.69
N SER A 8 13.29 -1.29 -2.78
CA SER A 8 11.89 -1.66 -3.02
C SER A 8 11.16 -0.48 -3.67
N ILE A 9 11.25 -0.36 -5.00
CA ILE A 9 10.19 0.33 -5.76
C ILE A 9 9.06 -0.69 -5.92
N LEU A 10 8.16 -0.71 -4.95
CA LEU A 10 6.83 -1.31 -5.08
C LEU A 10 5.85 -0.21 -4.72
N ILE A 11 5.36 0.50 -5.74
CA ILE A 11 4.22 1.39 -5.58
C ILE A 11 3.00 0.47 -5.41
N PHE A 12 2.75 0.07 -4.17
CA PHE A 12 1.53 -0.61 -3.77
C PHE A 12 0.40 0.40 -3.73
N PHE A 13 -0.35 0.43 -4.82
CA PHE A 13 -1.60 1.16 -4.93
C PHE A 13 -2.73 0.37 -4.28
N ALA A 14 -2.79 0.37 -2.95
CA ALA A 14 -3.94 -0.11 -2.20
C ALA A 14 -5.01 1.00 -2.13
N PHE A 15 -5.82 1.12 -3.18
CA PHE A 15 -6.87 2.15 -3.26
C PHE A 15 -8.15 1.71 -2.53
N VAL A 16 -8.72 2.66 -1.77
CA VAL A 16 -10.08 2.62 -1.20
C VAL A 16 -11.09 2.89 -2.30
N GLY A 17 -12.23 2.18 -2.30
CA GLY A 17 -13.19 2.16 -3.39
C GLY A 17 -13.74 3.52 -3.82
N SER A 18 -13.81 3.73 -5.14
CA SER A 18 -15.08 3.98 -5.82
C SER A 18 -14.96 3.78 -7.34
N LYS A 19 -16.00 3.16 -7.90
CA LYS A 19 -16.49 3.20 -9.29
C LYS A 19 -15.52 3.70 -10.38
N GLY A 20 -14.99 2.75 -11.14
CA GLY A 20 -14.39 2.99 -12.45
C GLY A 20 -13.00 3.59 -12.36
N GLN A 21 -12.00 2.73 -12.15
CA GLN A 21 -10.57 3.07 -12.18
C GLN A 21 -10.15 3.67 -13.54
N SER A 22 -10.39 4.96 -13.74
CA SER A 22 -9.66 5.78 -14.69
C SER A 22 -8.35 6.18 -14.02
N LEU A 23 -7.41 5.23 -13.96
CA LEU A 23 -6.01 5.61 -13.89
C LEU A 23 -5.72 6.60 -15.03
N PRO A 24 -4.89 7.62 -14.81
CA PRO A 24 -4.05 7.90 -13.65
C PRO A 24 -4.34 9.28 -13.01
N ASN A 25 -5.61 9.69 -12.89
CA ASN A 25 -5.91 10.84 -12.04
C ASN A 25 -5.80 10.39 -10.58
N ILE A 26 -4.57 10.27 -10.08
CA ILE A 26 -4.30 10.04 -8.66
C ILE A 26 -4.69 11.32 -7.92
N THR A 27 -5.71 11.22 -7.10
CA THR A 27 -6.32 12.29 -6.32
C THR A 27 -5.99 12.14 -4.85
N TYR A 28 -6.37 13.11 -4.03
CA TYR A 28 -6.27 12.97 -2.58
C TYR A 28 -7.15 11.84 -2.00
N GLN A 29 -8.27 11.51 -2.64
CA GLN A 29 -9.19 10.46 -2.16
C GLN A 29 -8.56 9.09 -2.20
N ASP A 30 -7.68 8.91 -3.18
CA ASP A 30 -6.89 7.71 -3.39
C ASP A 30 -5.87 7.47 -2.29
N TYR A 31 -5.45 8.53 -1.61
CA TYR A 31 -4.66 8.49 -0.37
C TYR A 31 -5.54 8.41 0.90
N GLY A 32 -6.84 8.17 0.75
CA GLY A 32 -7.79 7.99 1.85
C GLY A 32 -8.37 9.28 2.43
N PHE A 33 -8.04 10.45 1.89
CA PHE A 33 -8.55 11.73 2.40
C PHE A 33 -9.98 11.99 1.92
N LYS A 34 -10.90 12.23 2.85
CA LYS A 34 -12.31 12.55 2.52
C LYS A 34 -12.52 14.01 2.16
N LYS A 35 -11.75 14.90 2.77
CA LYS A 35 -11.74 16.35 2.52
C LYS A 35 -10.58 16.66 1.59
N GLN A 36 -10.79 17.61 0.66
CA GLN A 36 -9.77 18.00 -0.29
C GLN A 36 -8.55 18.62 0.42
N VAL A 37 -7.40 17.99 0.23
CA VAL A 37 -6.10 18.43 0.75
C VAL A 37 -5.30 19.14 -0.33
N SER A 38 -4.48 20.11 0.07
CA SER A 38 -3.52 20.79 -0.80
C SER A 38 -2.12 20.21 -0.64
N GLN A 39 -1.75 19.79 0.57
CA GLN A 39 -0.46 19.21 0.88
C GLN A 39 -0.55 18.22 2.04
N VAL A 40 0.23 17.15 1.97
CA VAL A 40 0.46 16.23 3.08
C VAL A 40 1.96 16.05 3.22
N GLU A 41 2.49 16.42 4.38
CA GLU A 41 3.88 16.17 4.76
C GLU A 41 3.92 15.08 5.82
N GLN A 42 4.81 14.10 5.64
CA GLN A 42 5.12 13.06 6.62
C GLN A 42 6.60 13.15 6.97
N ILE A 43 6.93 13.04 8.26
CA ILE A 43 8.30 12.76 8.71
C ILE A 43 8.27 11.48 9.54
N PHE A 44 9.11 10.52 9.15
CA PHE A 44 9.31 9.27 9.88
C PHE A 44 10.55 9.36 10.77
N TYR A 45 10.42 8.83 11.98
CA TYR A 45 11.48 8.74 12.97
C TYR A 45 11.69 7.29 13.37
N SER A 46 12.95 6.83 13.42
CA SER A 46 13.31 5.56 14.06
C SER A 46 13.54 5.78 15.55
N ILE A 47 13.26 4.73 16.33
CA ILE A 47 13.43 4.71 17.78
C ILE A 47 14.26 3.47 18.13
N ASP A 48 15.38 3.70 18.83
CA ASP A 48 16.22 2.64 19.40
C ASP A 48 16.59 3.01 20.85
N GLY A 49 15.89 2.41 21.80
CA GLY A 49 15.93 2.82 23.21
C GLY A 49 15.52 4.28 23.36
N ASP A 50 16.42 5.10 23.92
CA ASP A 50 16.21 6.54 24.09
C ASP A 50 16.64 7.36 22.86
N SER A 51 17.21 6.73 21.84
CA SER A 51 17.65 7.40 20.61
C SER A 51 16.48 7.59 19.65
N ILE A 52 16.34 8.83 19.15
CA ILE A 52 15.34 9.20 18.15
C ILE A 52 16.08 9.83 16.97
N GLU A 53 15.97 9.20 15.81
CA GLU A 53 16.60 9.68 14.58
C GLU A 53 15.53 9.96 13.53
N LYS A 54 15.68 11.06 12.80
CA LYS A 54 14.83 11.35 11.65
C LYS A 54 15.30 10.51 10.48
N VAL A 55 14.40 9.77 9.84
CA VAL A 55 14.75 8.78 8.81
C VAL A 55 14.32 9.23 7.42
N GLU A 56 13.07 9.67 7.28
CA GLU A 56 12.50 9.98 5.98
C GLU A 56 11.55 11.18 6.08
N LYS A 57 11.49 11.99 5.01
CA LYS A 57 10.45 12.99 4.79
C LYS A 57 9.78 12.73 3.45
N VAL A 58 8.45 12.71 3.45
CA VAL A 58 7.63 12.57 2.24
C VAL A 58 6.67 13.76 2.14
N ILE A 59 6.52 14.33 0.96
CA ILE A 59 5.53 15.38 0.69
C ILE A 59 4.71 15.01 -0.55
N HIS A 60 3.39 15.03 -0.41
CA HIS A 60 2.45 15.02 -1.53
C HIS A 60 1.81 16.40 -1.65
N ARG A 61 1.68 16.93 -2.87
CA ARG A 61 0.89 18.14 -3.12
C ARG A 61 -0.16 17.86 -4.17
N PHE A 62 -1.28 18.56 -4.05
CA PHE A 62 -2.45 18.40 -4.90
C PHE A 62 -2.84 19.75 -5.51
N ASN A 63 -3.30 19.74 -6.74
CA ASN A 63 -3.81 20.92 -7.43
C ASN A 63 -5.25 21.26 -7.01
N SER A 64 -5.80 22.35 -7.54
CA SER A 64 -7.17 22.80 -7.25
C SER A 64 -8.26 21.79 -7.62
N ASP A 65 -7.96 20.87 -8.54
CA ASP A 65 -8.86 19.80 -8.96
C ASP A 65 -8.71 18.55 -8.07
N GLY A 66 -7.82 18.59 -7.09
CA GLY A 66 -7.55 17.51 -6.15
C GLY A 66 -6.61 16.42 -6.68
N ASN A 67 -6.03 16.60 -7.88
CA ASN A 67 -5.07 15.67 -8.45
C ASN A 67 -3.65 15.94 -7.94
N ILE A 68 -2.82 14.89 -7.82
CA ILE A 68 -1.42 15.04 -7.42
C ILE A 68 -0.68 15.97 -8.38
N SER A 69 -0.04 17.00 -7.85
CA SER A 69 0.77 17.95 -8.63
C SER A 69 2.26 17.67 -8.50
N SER A 70 2.69 17.18 -7.34
CA SER A 70 4.08 16.83 -7.07
C SER A 70 4.21 15.84 -5.94
N TYR A 71 5.29 15.09 -5.97
CA TYR A 71 5.77 14.23 -4.89
C TYR A 71 7.20 14.62 -4.54
N GLU A 72 7.56 14.53 -3.26
CA GLU A 72 8.94 14.62 -2.80
C GLU A 72 9.21 13.55 -1.75
N ASN A 73 10.38 12.93 -1.82
CA ASN A 73 10.92 12.04 -0.81
C ASN A 73 12.37 12.44 -0.53
N GLN A 74 12.73 12.44 0.75
CA GLN A 74 14.09 12.61 1.21
C GLN A 74 14.40 11.61 2.32
N SER A 75 15.46 10.84 2.15
CA SER A 75 16.10 10.07 3.22
C SER A 75 17.10 10.97 3.96
N PHE A 76 17.05 10.96 5.28
CA PHE A 76 18.04 11.63 6.12
C PHE A 76 19.23 10.73 6.45
N LEU A 77 19.12 9.41 6.20
CA LEU A 77 20.18 8.44 6.50
C LEU A 77 21.35 8.52 5.51
N ASP A 78 21.05 8.80 4.25
CA ASP A 78 22.01 8.85 3.15
C ASP A 78 21.88 10.09 2.26
N GLU A 79 21.07 11.06 2.70
CA GLU A 79 20.77 12.32 2.00
C GLU A 79 20.18 12.14 0.59
N SER A 80 19.76 10.92 0.24
CA SER A 80 19.13 10.66 -1.04
C SER A 80 17.75 11.31 -1.11
N TRP A 81 17.36 11.73 -2.33
CA TRP A 81 16.06 12.33 -2.53
C TRP A 81 15.51 12.02 -3.93
N ALA A 82 14.19 12.07 -4.04
CA ALA A 82 13.43 11.95 -5.27
C ALA A 82 12.32 13.00 -5.31
N LYS A 83 12.09 13.63 -6.45
CA LYS A 83 11.01 14.59 -6.67
C LYS A 83 10.28 14.25 -7.96
N SER A 84 8.97 14.37 -7.95
CA SER A 84 8.14 14.28 -9.14
C SER A 84 7.35 15.56 -9.36
N LYS A 85 7.14 15.90 -10.64
CA LYS A 85 6.20 16.93 -11.06
C LYS A 85 5.23 16.36 -12.08
N ALA A 86 3.95 16.46 -11.79
CA ALA A 86 2.86 16.08 -12.68
C ALA A 86 2.47 17.24 -13.60
N VAL A 87 2.23 16.93 -14.88
CA VAL A 87 1.78 17.88 -15.90
C VAL A 87 0.47 17.37 -16.48
N TYR A 88 -0.56 18.19 -16.45
CA TYR A 88 -1.90 17.86 -16.94
C TYR A 88 -2.18 18.54 -18.28
N LYS A 89 -2.91 17.85 -19.16
CA LYS A 89 -3.45 18.39 -20.41
C LYS A 89 -4.88 17.88 -20.59
N ASN A 90 -5.82 18.79 -20.87
CA ASN A 90 -7.24 18.47 -20.96
C ASN A 90 -7.77 17.69 -19.73
N ASN A 91 -7.40 18.16 -18.53
CA ASN A 91 -7.77 17.57 -17.23
C ASN A 91 -7.35 16.09 -17.05
N ARG A 92 -6.29 15.66 -17.73
CA ARG A 92 -5.69 14.33 -17.61
C ARG A 92 -4.20 14.44 -17.40
N LEU A 93 -3.65 13.55 -16.60
CA LEU A 93 -2.21 13.47 -16.40
C LEU A 93 -1.54 13.15 -17.74
N HIS A 94 -0.77 14.08 -18.27
CA HIS A 94 -0.08 13.92 -19.54
C HIS A 94 1.31 13.32 -19.34
N GLN A 95 1.98 13.74 -18.27
CA GLN A 95 3.39 13.46 -18.04
C GLN A 95 3.74 13.60 -16.57
N GLU A 96 4.69 12.79 -16.09
CA GLU A 96 5.41 13.03 -14.84
C GLU A 96 6.92 13.14 -15.10
N ILE A 97 7.58 14.07 -14.43
CA ILE A 97 9.02 14.28 -14.51
C ILE A 97 9.61 13.92 -13.16
N TRP A 98 10.53 12.96 -13.14
CA TRP A 98 11.20 12.51 -11.94
C TRP A 98 12.67 12.93 -11.93
N GLU A 99 13.06 13.58 -10.85
CA GLU A 99 14.42 14.01 -10.56
C GLU A 99 14.88 13.35 -9.27
N HIS A 100 16.14 12.92 -9.25
CA HIS A 100 16.75 12.22 -8.13
C HIS A 100 18.09 12.84 -7.76
N SER A 101 18.51 12.67 -6.51
CA SER A 101 19.86 13.01 -6.06
C SER A 101 20.93 12.29 -6.89
N ASN A 102 20.67 11.02 -7.22
CA ASN A 102 21.43 10.30 -8.23
C ASN A 102 20.82 10.54 -9.62
N PRO A 103 21.45 11.34 -10.48
CA PRO A 103 20.84 11.77 -11.73
C PRO A 103 20.69 10.63 -12.75
N TYR A 104 21.36 9.48 -12.58
CA TYR A 104 21.15 8.30 -13.44
C TYR A 104 19.74 7.71 -13.29
N LEU A 105 19.06 7.97 -12.16
CA LEU A 105 17.70 7.52 -11.91
C LEU A 105 16.64 8.47 -12.50
N ASN A 106 17.04 9.64 -13.02
CA ASN A 106 16.12 10.59 -13.62
C ASN A 106 15.36 9.94 -14.78
N ARG A 107 14.05 10.18 -14.81
CA ARG A 107 13.15 9.53 -15.76
C ARG A 107 11.91 10.38 -16.01
N LYS A 108 11.29 10.14 -17.15
CA LYS A 108 10.07 10.83 -17.57
C LYS A 108 9.02 9.82 -17.97
N TYR A 109 7.83 10.00 -17.42
CA TYR A 109 6.66 9.18 -17.66
C TYR A 109 5.74 9.91 -18.61
N SER A 110 5.10 9.20 -19.52
CA SER A 110 4.09 9.77 -20.41
C SER A 110 2.92 8.82 -20.59
N TYR A 111 1.72 9.39 -20.64
CA TYR A 111 0.48 8.62 -20.56
C TYR A 111 -0.35 8.79 -21.83
N ARG A 112 -0.96 7.70 -22.27
CA ARG A 112 -1.90 7.66 -23.40
C ARG A 112 -3.24 7.14 -22.94
N TYR A 113 -4.28 7.62 -23.60
CA TYR A 113 -5.66 7.37 -23.23
C TYR A 113 -6.47 6.91 -24.44
N ASP A 114 -7.48 6.08 -24.20
CA ASP A 114 -8.52 5.79 -25.18
C ASP A 114 -9.52 6.94 -25.35
N LYS A 115 -10.49 6.76 -26.25
CA LYS A 115 -11.55 7.75 -26.51
C LYS A 115 -12.48 7.96 -25.30
N GLN A 116 -12.60 6.95 -24.44
CA GLN A 116 -13.38 6.96 -23.21
C GLN A 116 -12.62 7.60 -22.04
N GLY A 117 -11.33 7.88 -22.21
CA GLY A 117 -10.48 8.51 -21.20
C GLY A 117 -9.82 7.57 -20.21
N LYS A 118 -9.78 6.28 -20.50
CA LYS A 118 -9.00 5.32 -19.72
C LYS A 118 -7.56 5.33 -20.21
N ILE A 119 -6.60 5.24 -19.29
CA ILE A 119 -5.20 5.01 -19.65
C ILE A 119 -5.10 3.72 -20.49
N THR A 120 -4.26 3.72 -21.51
CA THR A 120 -3.97 2.52 -22.32
C THR A 120 -2.50 2.17 -22.31
N GLU A 121 -1.64 3.17 -22.10
CA GLU A 121 -0.19 2.99 -22.09
C GLU A 121 0.46 4.05 -21.19
N GLU A 122 1.42 3.60 -20.38
CA GLU A 122 2.42 4.41 -19.71
C GLU A 122 3.78 4.09 -20.32
N LYS A 123 4.55 5.14 -20.66
CA LYS A 123 5.91 5.00 -21.17
C LYS A 123 6.87 5.69 -20.23
N ILE A 124 7.90 4.97 -19.83
CA ILE A 124 8.99 5.49 -19.02
C ILE A 124 10.20 5.65 -19.92
N ARG A 125 10.78 6.85 -19.93
CA ARG A 125 12.06 7.15 -20.58
C ARG A 125 13.08 7.48 -19.50
N PHE A 126 14.08 6.63 -19.37
CA PHE A 126 15.20 6.85 -18.44
C PHE A 126 16.24 7.78 -19.07
N LYS A 127 17.12 8.32 -18.22
CA LYS A 127 18.16 9.26 -18.64
C LYS A 127 19.14 8.65 -19.65
N ASP A 128 19.45 7.38 -19.53
CA ASP A 128 20.32 6.63 -20.46
C ASP A 128 19.68 6.38 -21.83
N GLY A 129 18.40 6.74 -22.00
CA GLY A 129 17.64 6.57 -23.23
C GLY A 129 16.87 5.26 -23.32
N SER A 130 17.05 4.34 -22.36
CA SER A 130 16.25 3.13 -22.25
C SER A 130 14.77 3.48 -22.05
N LYS A 131 13.91 2.53 -22.43
CA LYS A 131 12.46 2.73 -22.44
C LYS A 131 11.79 1.52 -21.82
N SER A 132 10.78 1.81 -21.01
CA SER A 132 9.88 0.82 -20.47
C SER A 132 8.45 1.16 -20.84
N HIS A 133 7.65 0.13 -21.02
CA HIS A 133 6.28 0.23 -21.49
C HIS A 133 5.38 -0.55 -20.56
N ILE A 134 4.29 0.11 -20.17
CA ILE A 134 3.24 -0.50 -19.36
C ILE A 134 1.94 -0.32 -20.13
N LYS A 135 1.21 -1.42 -20.35
CA LYS A 135 -0.08 -1.41 -21.05
C LYS A 135 -1.20 -1.78 -20.08
N PHE A 136 -2.35 -1.14 -20.30
CA PHE A 136 -3.52 -1.31 -19.45
C PHE A 136 -4.67 -1.86 -20.28
N HIS A 137 -5.20 -3.00 -19.83
CA HIS A 137 -6.26 -3.73 -20.54
C HIS A 137 -7.52 -3.77 -19.69
N TYR A 138 -8.66 -3.48 -20.32
CA TYR A 138 -9.94 -3.35 -19.65
C TYR A 138 -10.94 -4.38 -20.15
N LYS A 139 -11.73 -4.93 -19.23
CA LYS A 139 -12.86 -5.82 -19.51
C LYS A 139 -14.09 -5.27 -18.83
N LYS A 140 -15.19 -5.08 -19.57
CA LYS A 140 -16.43 -4.47 -19.06
C LYS A 140 -16.20 -3.14 -18.31
N ASN A 141 -15.30 -2.30 -18.82
CA ASN A 141 -14.88 -1.03 -18.21
C ASN A 141 -14.11 -1.12 -16.88
N LEU A 142 -13.72 -2.31 -16.42
CA LEU A 142 -12.85 -2.51 -15.26
C LEU A 142 -11.43 -2.83 -15.73
N LEU A 143 -10.41 -2.32 -15.03
CA LEU A 143 -9.01 -2.63 -15.32
C LEU A 143 -8.77 -4.10 -14.99
N ASN A 144 -8.56 -4.91 -16.02
CA ASN A 144 -8.46 -6.36 -15.91
C ASN A 144 -7.01 -6.83 -15.86
N GLU A 145 -6.11 -6.15 -16.57
CA GLU A 145 -4.72 -6.58 -16.70
C GLU A 145 -3.79 -5.39 -16.92
N ILE A 146 -2.59 -5.50 -16.35
CA ILE A 146 -1.47 -4.57 -16.55
C ILE A 146 -0.27 -5.39 -17.02
N GLU A 147 0.19 -5.14 -18.24
CA GLU A 147 1.44 -5.72 -18.76
C GLU A 147 2.56 -4.70 -18.56
N ALA A 148 3.65 -5.06 -17.90
CA ALA A 148 4.79 -4.17 -17.71
C ALA A 148 6.08 -4.84 -18.20
N ASP A 149 6.83 -4.12 -19.03
CA ASP A 149 8.22 -4.43 -19.38
C ASP A 149 9.10 -3.30 -18.86
N ILE A 150 9.74 -3.55 -17.72
CA ILE A 150 10.57 -2.57 -17.00
C ILE A 150 11.97 -3.12 -16.88
N ASP A 151 12.94 -2.43 -17.49
CA ASP A 151 14.35 -2.82 -17.46
C ASP A 151 14.60 -4.30 -17.84
N GLY A 152 13.89 -4.78 -18.86
CA GLY A 152 13.96 -6.17 -19.33
C GLY A 152 13.24 -7.19 -18.45
N THR A 153 12.64 -6.75 -17.34
CA THR A 153 11.78 -7.59 -16.50
C THR A 153 10.34 -7.48 -16.96
N GLN A 154 9.77 -8.61 -17.39
CA GLN A 154 8.37 -8.69 -17.76
C GLN A 154 7.52 -9.09 -16.56
N SER A 155 6.43 -8.37 -16.33
CA SER A 155 5.43 -8.73 -15.35
C SER A 155 4.02 -8.51 -15.88
N ILE A 156 3.09 -9.29 -15.36
CA ILE A 156 1.65 -9.20 -15.66
C ILE A 156 0.93 -9.14 -14.33
N THR A 157 0.09 -8.12 -14.14
CA THR A 157 -0.85 -8.03 -13.02
C THR A 157 -2.26 -8.26 -13.53
N GLU A 158 -2.93 -9.30 -13.05
CA GLU A 158 -4.32 -9.61 -13.37
C GLU A 158 -5.22 -9.21 -12.20
N ARG A 159 -6.39 -8.63 -12.50
CA ARG A 159 -7.39 -8.18 -11.52
C ARG A 159 -8.71 -8.90 -11.74
N HIS A 160 -9.26 -9.49 -10.68
CA HIS A 160 -10.52 -10.20 -10.73
C HIS A 160 -11.59 -9.52 -9.88
N TYR A 161 -12.75 -9.31 -10.50
CA TYR A 161 -13.87 -8.60 -9.89
C TYR A 161 -15.09 -9.51 -9.78
N SER A 162 -15.88 -9.29 -8.73
CA SER A 162 -17.17 -9.93 -8.54
C SER A 162 -18.24 -9.40 -9.50
N GLN A 163 -19.44 -9.99 -9.49
CA GLN A 163 -20.58 -9.53 -10.29
C GLN A 163 -20.99 -8.08 -9.97
N LYS A 164 -20.83 -7.65 -8.70
CA LYS A 164 -21.05 -6.27 -8.27
C LYS A 164 -19.87 -5.33 -8.56
N GLY A 165 -18.78 -5.85 -9.12
CA GLY A 165 -17.61 -5.06 -9.49
C GLY A 165 -16.62 -4.83 -8.34
N ASN A 166 -16.69 -5.61 -7.26
CA ASN A 166 -15.73 -5.52 -6.16
C ASN A 166 -14.46 -6.29 -6.54
N LEU A 167 -13.28 -5.68 -6.37
CA LEU A 167 -12.02 -6.38 -6.52
C LEU A 167 -11.91 -7.42 -5.40
N TYR A 168 -11.73 -8.69 -5.76
CA TYR A 168 -11.58 -9.76 -4.76
C TYR A 168 -10.24 -10.50 -4.88
N LYS A 169 -9.55 -10.39 -6.01
CA LYS A 169 -8.25 -11.02 -6.22
C LYS A 169 -7.38 -10.20 -7.18
N GLU A 170 -6.09 -10.09 -6.86
CA GLU A 170 -5.03 -9.69 -7.78
C GLU A 170 -3.98 -10.79 -7.90
N MET A 171 -3.45 -11.00 -9.11
CA MET A 171 -2.36 -11.94 -9.37
C MET A 171 -1.20 -11.22 -10.02
N HIS A 172 -0.03 -11.26 -9.40
CA HIS A 172 1.19 -10.64 -9.91
C HIS A 172 2.12 -11.73 -10.39
N ARG A 173 2.31 -11.83 -11.71
CA ARG A 173 3.25 -12.76 -12.34
C ARG A 173 4.49 -12.00 -12.76
N GLN A 174 5.65 -12.38 -12.25
CA GLN A 174 6.95 -11.89 -12.70
C GLN A 174 7.67 -13.01 -13.46
N LYS A 175 8.05 -12.72 -14.71
CA LYS A 175 8.85 -13.65 -15.50
C LYS A 175 10.31 -13.54 -15.11
N VAL A 176 10.94 -14.69 -14.86
CA VAL A 176 12.36 -14.78 -14.54
C VAL A 176 13.05 -15.57 -15.67
N PRO A 177 14.01 -14.98 -16.40
CA PRO A 177 14.68 -15.66 -17.50
C PRO A 177 15.36 -16.97 -17.04
N GLY A 178 14.94 -18.10 -17.61
CA GLY A 178 15.52 -19.41 -17.31
C GLY A 178 15.00 -20.08 -16.03
N GLU A 179 14.04 -19.46 -15.33
CA GLU A 179 13.41 -20.00 -14.12
C GLU A 179 11.88 -20.04 -14.25
N ALA A 180 11.22 -20.62 -13.25
CA ALA A 180 9.75 -20.56 -13.17
C ALA A 180 9.30 -19.14 -12.83
N ASP A 181 8.15 -18.74 -13.37
CA ASP A 181 7.51 -17.48 -13.02
C ASP A 181 7.25 -17.41 -11.51
N ILE A 182 7.50 -16.24 -10.91
CA ILE A 182 7.08 -15.95 -9.53
C ILE A 182 5.66 -15.40 -9.62
N ILE A 183 4.70 -16.10 -9.00
CA ILE A 183 3.29 -15.69 -8.98
C ILE A 183 2.91 -15.36 -7.55
N THR A 184 2.53 -14.12 -7.30
CA THR A 184 2.00 -13.68 -6.00
C THR A 184 0.51 -13.43 -6.11
N ASN A 185 -0.28 -14.04 -5.23
CA ASN A 185 -1.72 -13.86 -5.15
C ASN A 185 -2.05 -12.93 -3.98
N TYR A 186 -2.98 -11.99 -4.21
CA TYR A 186 -3.56 -11.12 -3.19
C TYR A 186 -5.08 -11.27 -3.21
N PHE A 187 -5.70 -11.35 -2.04
CA PHE A 187 -7.15 -11.49 -1.89
C PHE A 187 -7.70 -10.31 -1.12
N TYR A 188 -8.85 -9.81 -1.58
CA TYR A 188 -9.46 -8.59 -1.08
C TYR A 188 -10.88 -8.82 -0.61
N LEU A 189 -11.24 -8.19 0.51
CA LEU A 189 -12.60 -8.16 1.05
C LEU A 189 -12.89 -6.75 1.54
N GLU A 190 -13.97 -6.14 1.07
CA GLU A 190 -14.36 -4.76 1.41
C GLU A 190 -13.19 -3.76 1.19
N ASP A 191 -12.54 -3.85 0.03
CA ASP A 191 -11.40 -3.00 -0.37
C ASP A 191 -10.18 -3.09 0.58
N ARG A 192 -10.00 -4.24 1.24
CA ARG A 192 -8.86 -4.54 2.11
C ARG A 192 -8.21 -5.85 1.71
N GLU A 193 -6.88 -5.86 1.61
CA GLU A 193 -6.12 -7.09 1.47
C GLU A 193 -6.31 -7.92 2.74
N ILE A 194 -6.77 -9.16 2.60
CA ILE A 194 -6.97 -10.09 3.71
C ILE A 194 -5.92 -11.19 3.72
N ILE A 195 -5.49 -11.68 2.55
CA ILE A 195 -4.55 -12.79 2.42
C ILE A 195 -3.65 -12.52 1.22
N SER A 196 -2.37 -12.87 1.34
CA SER A 196 -1.46 -12.98 0.19
C SER A 196 -0.52 -14.19 0.32
N TYR A 197 -0.09 -14.74 -0.81
CA TYR A 197 0.90 -15.83 -0.85
C TYR A 197 1.58 -15.94 -2.22
N VAL A 198 2.73 -16.61 -2.27
CA VAL A 198 3.50 -16.90 -3.49
C VAL A 198 3.27 -18.36 -3.93
N GLU A 199 3.03 -18.59 -5.21
CA GLU A 199 2.90 -19.96 -5.75
C GLU A 199 4.24 -20.70 -5.76
N PRO A 200 4.24 -22.04 -5.57
CA PRO A 200 3.06 -22.90 -5.45
C PRO A 200 2.39 -22.87 -4.07
N GLN A 201 3.05 -22.37 -3.02
CA GLN A 201 2.52 -22.30 -1.64
C GLN A 201 3.57 -21.77 -0.62
N SER A 202 4.25 -20.66 -0.91
CA SER A 202 5.22 -20.04 -0.01
C SER A 202 4.77 -18.65 0.45
N TYR A 203 5.41 -18.14 1.51
CA TYR A 203 5.22 -16.76 2.00
C TYR A 203 3.74 -16.37 2.23
N PHE A 204 3.00 -17.19 2.96
CA PHE A 204 1.62 -16.90 3.33
C PHE A 204 1.54 -15.78 4.37
N TYR A 205 0.78 -14.74 4.04
CA TYR A 205 0.44 -13.65 4.94
C TYR A 205 -1.08 -13.53 5.08
N ALA A 206 -1.55 -13.33 6.30
CA ALA A 206 -2.93 -12.95 6.60
C ALA A 206 -2.93 -11.61 7.33
N THR A 207 -3.80 -10.70 6.91
CA THR A 207 -3.84 -9.33 7.43
C THR A 207 -5.15 -9.12 8.19
N VAL A 208 -5.06 -8.52 9.37
CA VAL A 208 -6.22 -8.12 10.17
C VAL A 208 -6.17 -6.63 10.48
N TYR A 209 -7.35 -6.03 10.63
CA TYR A 209 -7.53 -4.61 10.88
C TYR A 209 -8.36 -4.44 12.15
N LEU A 210 -7.77 -3.87 13.21
CA LEU A 210 -8.46 -3.64 14.47
C LEU A 210 -9.12 -2.27 14.49
N LYS A 211 -10.33 -2.24 15.03
CA LYS A 211 -11.15 -1.02 15.16
C LYS A 211 -11.36 -0.66 16.62
N ASP A 212 -11.34 0.64 16.91
CA ASP A 212 -11.61 1.18 18.24
C ASP A 212 -13.12 1.16 18.54
N ALA A 213 -13.50 1.63 19.73
CA ALA A 213 -14.90 1.70 20.14
C ALA A 213 -15.77 2.60 19.23
N MET A 214 -15.16 3.51 18.48
CA MET A 214 -15.82 4.39 17.51
C MET A 214 -15.88 3.77 16.10
N GLY A 215 -15.30 2.59 15.90
CA GLY A 215 -15.26 1.90 14.62
C GLY A 215 -14.12 2.36 13.70
N ASN A 216 -13.20 3.19 14.19
CA ASN A 216 -12.04 3.65 13.43
C ASN A 216 -10.93 2.62 13.52
N GLU A 217 -10.28 2.35 12.38
CA GLU A 217 -9.14 1.44 12.33
C GLU A 217 -7.94 2.05 13.04
N PHE A 218 -7.47 1.42 14.12
CA PHE A 218 -6.32 1.89 14.89
C PHE A 218 -5.11 0.94 14.76
N SER A 219 -5.26 -0.24 14.16
CA SER A 219 -4.15 -1.14 13.94
C SER A 219 -4.32 -2.02 12.71
N GLU A 220 -3.20 -2.32 12.06
CA GLU A 220 -3.04 -3.37 11.07
C GLU A 220 -2.02 -4.39 11.60
N ILE A 221 -2.33 -5.68 11.52
CA ILE A 221 -1.42 -6.77 11.89
C ILE A 221 -1.34 -7.76 10.74
N LYS A 222 -0.13 -8.05 10.26
CA LYS A 222 0.16 -9.11 9.29
C LYS A 222 0.76 -10.30 9.99
N PHE A 223 0.13 -11.46 9.88
CA PHE A 223 0.63 -12.74 10.36
C PHE A 223 1.28 -13.51 9.22
N LYS A 224 2.49 -14.02 9.45
CA LYS A 224 3.17 -14.95 8.55
C LYS A 224 2.92 -16.38 9.01
N LEU A 225 2.50 -17.24 8.10
CA LEU A 225 2.37 -18.67 8.37
C LEU A 225 3.70 -19.39 8.11
N ILE A 226 4.09 -20.30 9.01
CA ILE A 226 5.16 -21.26 8.77
C ILE A 226 4.70 -22.28 7.72
N GLU A 227 5.51 -22.43 6.67
CA GLU A 227 5.24 -23.31 5.53
C GLU A 227 5.19 -24.80 5.93
N ASN A 228 4.44 -25.59 5.15
CA ASN A 228 4.22 -27.04 5.33
C ASN A 228 3.51 -27.43 6.63
N SER A 229 2.72 -26.52 7.20
CA SER A 229 1.91 -26.78 8.40
C SER A 229 0.54 -27.38 8.09
N LYS A 230 -0.10 -28.00 9.09
CA LYS A 230 -1.51 -28.43 8.97
C LYS A 230 -2.44 -27.23 8.75
N THR A 231 -2.06 -26.06 9.29
CA THR A 231 -2.79 -24.79 9.11
C THR A 231 -2.78 -24.33 7.66
N GLN A 232 -1.67 -24.52 6.93
CA GLN A 232 -1.59 -24.20 5.51
C GLN A 232 -2.65 -24.93 4.68
N SER A 233 -2.79 -26.24 4.87
CA SER A 233 -3.82 -27.04 4.18
C SER A 233 -5.24 -26.53 4.45
N LYS A 234 -5.54 -26.07 5.67
CA LYS A 234 -6.85 -25.50 6.02
C LYS A 234 -7.06 -24.15 5.37
N LEU A 235 -6.05 -23.28 5.40
CA LEU A 235 -6.09 -21.96 4.77
C LEU A 235 -6.32 -22.08 3.26
N MET A 236 -5.62 -23.01 2.59
CA MET A 236 -5.82 -23.28 1.16
C MET A 236 -7.24 -23.71 0.81
N LYS A 237 -7.87 -24.56 1.63
CA LYS A 237 -9.30 -24.89 1.44
C LYS A 237 -10.20 -23.66 1.60
N GLY A 238 -9.87 -22.78 2.55
CA GLY A 238 -10.55 -21.49 2.72
C GLY A 238 -10.41 -20.59 1.50
N ILE A 239 -9.21 -20.46 0.96
CA ILE A 239 -8.92 -19.68 -0.26
C ILE A 239 -9.67 -20.25 -1.46
N GLN A 240 -9.63 -21.56 -1.68
CA GLN A 240 -10.37 -22.22 -2.77
C GLN A 240 -11.89 -21.98 -2.67
N ARG A 241 -12.43 -21.99 -1.45
CA ARG A 241 -13.83 -21.64 -1.21
C ARG A 241 -14.10 -20.16 -1.50
N PHE A 242 -13.22 -19.28 -1.03
CA PHE A 242 -13.31 -17.84 -1.30
C PHE A 242 -13.32 -17.54 -2.80
N GLU A 243 -12.42 -18.16 -3.57
CA GLU A 243 -12.35 -18.02 -5.03
C GLU A 243 -13.61 -18.50 -5.75
N LYS A 244 -14.34 -19.45 -5.17
CA LYS A 244 -15.61 -19.93 -5.72
C LYS A 244 -16.77 -18.99 -5.39
N GLU A 245 -16.81 -18.43 -4.19
CA GLU A 245 -17.94 -17.65 -3.67
C GLU A 245 -17.83 -16.15 -4.00
N ALA A 246 -16.64 -15.55 -3.89
CA ALA A 246 -16.37 -14.14 -4.13
C ALA A 246 -16.81 -13.62 -5.51
N PRO A 247 -16.61 -14.33 -6.64
CA PRO A 247 -17.04 -13.87 -7.96
C PRO A 247 -18.55 -13.63 -8.05
N THR A 248 -19.33 -14.33 -7.24
CA THR A 248 -20.81 -14.27 -7.23
C THR A 248 -21.38 -13.39 -6.12
N ASP A 249 -20.51 -12.68 -5.38
CA ASP A 249 -20.89 -11.86 -4.22
C ASP A 249 -21.72 -12.64 -3.18
N SER A 250 -21.44 -13.95 -3.05
CA SER A 250 -22.19 -14.88 -2.18
C SER A 250 -21.43 -15.28 -0.92
N LEU A 251 -20.35 -14.57 -0.58
CA LEU A 251 -19.57 -14.80 0.63
C LEU A 251 -20.49 -14.73 1.86
N PRO A 252 -20.50 -15.75 2.73
CA PRO A 252 -21.38 -15.79 3.89
C PRO A 252 -20.87 -14.92 5.07
N PHE A 253 -19.85 -14.11 4.83
CA PHE A 253 -19.18 -13.28 5.83
C PHE A 253 -18.64 -11.99 5.20
N GLY A 254 -18.49 -10.96 6.04
CA GLY A 254 -17.77 -9.73 5.70
C GLY A 254 -16.43 -9.65 6.42
N LEU A 255 -15.78 -8.49 6.30
CA LEU A 255 -14.43 -8.25 6.82
C LEU A 255 -14.36 -8.44 8.34
N LYS A 256 -15.39 -8.01 9.08
CA LYS A 256 -15.44 -8.18 10.55
C LYS A 256 -15.34 -9.65 10.95
N GLN A 257 -16.18 -10.52 10.38
CA GLN A 257 -16.16 -11.94 10.71
C GLN A 257 -14.86 -12.61 10.26
N TYR A 258 -14.29 -12.20 9.12
CA TYR A 258 -12.96 -12.66 8.70
C TYR A 258 -11.90 -12.34 9.75
N ILE A 259 -11.85 -11.09 10.24
CA ILE A 259 -10.89 -10.65 11.27
C ILE A 259 -11.03 -11.50 12.54
N GLU A 260 -12.27 -11.68 13.04
CA GLU A 260 -12.55 -12.50 14.22
C GLU A 260 -12.07 -13.95 14.05
N GLN A 261 -12.31 -14.55 12.89
CA GLN A 261 -11.86 -15.92 12.59
C GLN A 261 -10.33 -16.02 12.50
N THR A 262 -9.67 -15.02 11.90
CA THR A 262 -8.22 -14.97 11.78
C THR A 262 -7.55 -14.83 13.15
N PHE A 263 -8.09 -14.00 14.04
CA PHE A 263 -7.61 -13.92 15.44
C PHE A 263 -7.77 -15.22 16.19
N GLN A 264 -8.95 -15.86 16.10
CA GLN A 264 -9.16 -17.17 16.71
C GLN A 264 -8.20 -18.24 16.16
N ALA A 265 -7.88 -18.17 14.86
CA ALA A 265 -6.90 -19.06 14.25
C ALA A 265 -5.49 -18.78 14.76
N TYR A 266 -5.08 -17.51 14.86
CA TYR A 266 -3.81 -17.11 15.45
C TYR A 266 -3.68 -17.61 16.89
N ASP A 267 -4.68 -17.33 17.74
CA ASP A 267 -4.63 -17.72 19.15
C ASP A 267 -4.53 -19.24 19.37
N LYS A 268 -5.11 -20.02 18.47
CA LYS A 268 -5.06 -21.50 18.50
C LYS A 268 -3.78 -22.07 17.90
N ASN A 269 -3.04 -21.32 17.09
CA ASN A 269 -1.89 -21.79 16.33
C ASN A 269 -0.69 -20.82 16.45
N LYS A 270 -0.42 -20.30 17.66
CA LYS A 270 0.64 -19.29 17.91
C LYS A 270 2.04 -19.74 17.48
N ASP A 271 2.27 -21.06 17.45
CA ASP A 271 3.53 -21.66 16.99
C ASP A 271 3.67 -21.69 15.46
N GLU A 272 2.56 -21.56 14.71
CA GLU A 272 2.54 -21.66 13.24
C GLU A 272 2.23 -20.31 12.57
N LEU A 273 1.42 -19.45 13.20
CA LEU A 273 1.06 -18.11 12.72
C LEU A 273 1.80 -17.07 13.56
N ILE A 274 2.87 -16.51 13.02
CA ILE A 274 3.74 -15.58 13.73
C ILE A 274 3.41 -14.15 13.28
N PRO A 275 3.12 -13.20 14.20
CA PRO A 275 3.01 -11.80 13.82
C PRO A 275 4.31 -11.35 13.14
N PHE A 276 4.21 -10.76 11.96
CA PHE A 276 5.35 -10.38 11.13
C PHE A 276 5.51 -8.88 11.03
N ASN A 277 4.39 -8.16 10.90
CA ASN A 277 4.36 -6.71 10.87
C ASN A 277 3.13 -6.22 11.64
N MET A 278 3.29 -5.13 12.37
CA MET A 278 2.18 -4.46 13.03
C MET A 278 2.37 -2.96 12.93
N LYS A 279 1.27 -2.28 12.58
CA LYS A 279 1.16 -0.83 12.57
C LYS A 279 0.05 -0.39 13.50
N LEU A 280 0.26 0.74 14.16
CA LEU A 280 -0.73 1.43 14.97
C LEU A 280 -1.00 2.81 14.38
N PHE A 281 -2.23 3.30 14.49
CA PHE A 281 -2.66 4.56 13.89
C PHE A 281 -3.36 5.43 14.92
N LEU A 282 -3.01 6.71 14.90
CA LEU A 282 -3.81 7.77 15.50
C LEU A 282 -4.43 8.60 14.40
N ARG A 283 -5.71 8.93 14.57
CA ARG A 283 -6.49 9.62 13.55
C ARG A 283 -7.06 10.94 14.06
N ASP A 284 -7.37 11.83 13.13
CA ASP A 284 -8.12 13.05 13.41
C ASP A 284 -9.65 12.80 13.38
N GLU A 285 -10.41 13.87 13.62
CA GLU A 285 -11.87 13.90 13.55
C GLU A 285 -12.45 13.57 12.16
N HIS A 286 -11.64 13.66 11.12
CA HIS A 286 -12.00 13.31 9.74
C HIS A 286 -11.62 11.86 9.39
N ASN A 287 -11.08 11.10 10.36
CA ASN A 287 -10.58 9.73 10.24
C ASN A 287 -9.32 9.62 9.34
N ASN A 288 -8.58 10.70 9.13
CA ASN A 288 -7.28 10.68 8.48
C ASN A 288 -6.20 10.23 9.46
N ILE A 289 -5.21 9.48 9.00
CA ILE A 289 -4.05 9.13 9.82
C ILE A 289 -3.21 10.39 10.04
N ILE A 290 -2.99 10.74 11.31
CA ILE A 290 -2.14 11.87 11.70
C ILE A 290 -0.84 11.42 12.38
N THR A 291 -0.79 10.17 12.82
CA THR A 291 0.41 9.54 13.34
C THR A 291 0.30 8.04 13.11
N GLU A 292 1.38 7.41 12.65
CA GLU A 292 1.49 5.95 12.55
C GLU A 292 2.71 5.47 13.32
N ALA A 293 2.64 4.29 13.92
CA ALA A 293 3.76 3.67 14.61
C ALA A 293 4.02 2.26 14.08
N GLU A 294 5.29 1.94 13.87
CA GLU A 294 5.76 0.60 13.55
C GLU A 294 6.17 -0.13 14.83
N VAL A 295 5.71 -1.36 14.96
CA VAL A 295 5.95 -2.20 16.14
C VAL A 295 6.91 -3.31 15.77
N ASP A 296 7.96 -3.49 16.57
CA ASP A 296 8.69 -4.75 16.58
C ASP A 296 7.86 -5.77 17.35
N VAL A 297 7.21 -6.64 16.58
CA VAL A 297 6.33 -7.69 17.09
C VAL A 297 7.01 -8.72 17.99
N LYS A 298 8.35 -8.88 17.91
CA LYS A 298 9.10 -9.81 18.76
C LYS A 298 9.38 -9.22 20.14
N THR A 299 9.83 -7.98 20.16
CA THR A 299 10.17 -7.28 21.40
C THR A 299 8.96 -6.54 22.00
N LYS A 300 7.87 -6.43 21.23
CA LYS A 300 6.64 -5.69 21.56
C LYS A 300 6.94 -4.23 21.92
N THR A 301 7.80 -3.58 21.14
CA THR A 301 8.16 -2.17 21.32
C THR A 301 7.86 -1.36 20.07
N ILE A 302 7.71 -0.05 20.24
CA ILE A 302 7.62 0.88 19.12
C ILE A 302 9.03 1.14 18.59
N VAL A 303 9.26 0.88 17.31
CA VAL A 303 10.58 1.04 16.65
C VAL A 303 10.63 2.19 15.65
N GLY A 304 9.47 2.76 15.32
CA GLY A 304 9.41 3.96 14.52
C GLY A 304 8.04 4.62 14.55
N ILE A 305 8.01 5.93 14.31
CA ILE A 305 6.79 6.74 14.28
C ILE A 305 6.82 7.71 13.11
N GLY A 306 5.79 7.65 12.26
CA GLY A 306 5.48 8.62 11.23
C GLY A 306 4.52 9.69 11.73
N PHE A 307 4.87 10.96 11.53
CA PHE A 307 4.07 12.12 11.91
C PHE A 307 3.60 12.87 10.67
N PHE A 308 2.28 13.10 10.56
CA PHE A 308 1.68 13.73 9.39
C PHE A 308 1.20 15.15 9.71
N LYS A 309 1.47 16.08 8.77
CA LYS A 309 0.87 17.40 8.71
C LYS A 309 0.05 17.49 7.42
N ILE A 310 -1.26 17.66 7.57
CA ILE A 310 -2.23 17.72 6.48
C ILE A 310 -2.71 19.15 6.34
N GLU A 311 -2.51 19.76 5.19
CA GLU A 311 -3.01 21.09 4.83
C GLU A 311 -4.18 20.94 3.88
N TYR A 312 -5.29 21.60 4.19
CA TYR A 312 -6.52 21.56 3.41
C TYR A 312 -6.62 22.78 2.47
N VAL A 313 -7.45 22.68 1.43
CA VAL A 313 -7.63 23.76 0.45
C VAL A 313 -8.23 25.03 1.08
N ASP A 314 -8.99 24.91 2.16
CA ASP A 314 -9.51 26.05 2.93
C ASP A 314 -8.47 26.71 3.85
N GLY A 315 -7.22 26.22 3.83
CA GLY A 315 -6.13 26.71 4.66
C GLY A 315 -6.09 26.12 6.07
N SER A 316 -7.05 25.27 6.45
CA SER A 316 -6.97 24.57 7.74
C SER A 316 -5.84 23.56 7.74
N THR A 317 -5.32 23.21 8.92
CA THR A 317 -4.24 22.22 9.06
C THR A 317 -4.55 21.28 10.22
N THR A 318 -4.28 19.99 10.04
CA THR A 318 -4.35 18.98 11.11
C THR A 318 -3.01 18.24 11.22
N GLY A 319 -2.65 17.85 12.44
CA GLY A 319 -1.42 17.13 12.72
C GLY A 319 -0.17 18.03 12.76
N THR A 320 1.00 17.39 12.82
CA THR A 320 2.32 18.03 12.86
C THR A 320 3.35 17.01 12.42
N THR A 321 4.49 17.47 11.91
CA THR A 321 5.64 16.62 11.57
C THR A 321 6.72 16.65 12.65
N ASN A 322 6.55 17.48 13.70
CA ASN A 322 7.45 17.50 14.84
C ASN A 322 7.30 16.22 15.67
N PHE A 323 8.42 15.67 16.10
CA PHE A 323 8.42 14.55 17.03
C PHE A 323 7.78 14.94 18.36
N LEU A 324 6.83 14.13 18.84
CA LEU A 324 6.13 14.34 20.10
C LEU A 324 6.24 13.09 20.97
N HIS A 325 7.12 13.13 21.97
CA HIS A 325 7.36 12.02 22.92
C HIS A 325 6.06 11.43 23.49
N LYS A 326 5.08 12.28 23.85
CA LYS A 326 3.79 11.83 24.37
C LYS A 326 3.04 10.85 23.46
N LYS A 327 3.31 10.85 22.14
CA LYS A 327 2.68 9.91 21.20
C LYS A 327 3.20 8.49 21.35
N ILE A 328 4.48 8.32 21.73
CA ILE A 328 5.03 7.00 22.05
C ILE A 328 4.19 6.35 23.15
N HIS A 329 3.97 7.04 24.27
CA HIS A 329 3.20 6.50 25.39
C HIS A 329 1.75 6.14 25.03
N ILE A 330 1.13 6.88 24.11
CA ILE A 330 -0.21 6.51 23.60
C ILE A 330 -0.13 5.19 22.83
N PHE A 331 0.87 5.03 21.96
CA PHE A 331 1.06 3.78 21.22
C PHE A 331 1.46 2.61 22.11
N GLU A 332 2.30 2.82 23.12
CA GLU A 332 2.64 1.81 24.13
C GLU A 332 1.40 1.34 24.89
N ALA A 333 0.53 2.28 25.30
CA ALA A 333 -0.73 1.95 25.95
C ALA A 333 -1.69 1.18 25.03
N LEU A 334 -1.77 1.55 23.75
CA LEU A 334 -2.53 0.78 22.75
C LEU A 334 -1.94 -0.63 22.58
N LEU A 335 -0.62 -0.75 22.46
CA LEU A 335 0.06 -2.01 22.25
C LEU A 335 -0.20 -2.99 23.42
N GLN A 336 -0.15 -2.51 24.66
CA GLN A 336 -0.43 -3.30 25.86
C GLN A 336 -1.86 -3.84 25.91
N GLN A 337 -2.83 -3.18 25.28
CA GLN A 337 -4.22 -3.65 25.24
C GLN A 337 -4.41 -4.85 24.32
N PHE A 338 -3.60 -4.98 23.26
CA PHE A 338 -3.85 -5.93 22.16
C PHE A 338 -2.77 -6.99 21.96
N LEU A 339 -1.57 -6.80 22.52
CA LEU A 339 -0.51 -7.81 22.56
C LEU A 339 -0.01 -8.05 24.00
N PRO A 340 -0.85 -8.56 24.93
CA PRO A 340 -0.44 -8.89 26.29
C PRO A 340 0.69 -9.93 26.33
#